data_AF-A0A1I4V3P0-F1
#
_entry.id   AF-A0A1I4V3P0-F1
#
_cell.length_a   1.000
_cell.length_b   1.000
_cell.length_c   1.000
_cell.angle_alpha   90.00
_cell.angle_beta   90.00
_cell.angle_gamma   90.00
#
_symmetry.space_group_name_H-M   'P 1'
#
loop_
_entity.id
_entity.type
_entity.pdbx_description
1 polymer ?
#
loop_
_entity_poly.entity_id
_entity_poly.type
_entity_poly.pdbx_seq_one_letter_code
_entity_poly.pdbx_strand_id
1 'polypeptide(L)'
;MTAGLLLNATICFAITLSSFAFAWVLARSEHEHSDKSKPALWALVILWSLVGLTYLPTTIRMIAAYMDMPILDFMMYNLAIIPFSFVTVPLVFFIMYVIVGEKRISAYTSMLFVLFGVSYLVFLYTKGVIGPEVSTFSSIFMINSDVAINIYLMGLFVIPTAMIIGLLFLIFLQRMPKRLRYRTALPLVAISFVFDFMLTDMITLVDAMQLAARIFVLIGTVQAFLAYFPPLTLQEKLGIKRYPYELYEQEIDIDKEIDEEEEDIDV
;
A
#
# COMPACT_ATOMS: atom_id res chain seq x y z
N MET A 1 -21.00 -24.24 -12.45
CA MET A 1 -19.62 -23.77 -12.19
C MET A 1 -19.40 -22.47 -12.95
N THR A 2 -19.04 -21.40 -12.25
CA THR A 2 -19.01 -20.05 -12.81
C THR A 2 -17.59 -19.68 -13.23
N ALA A 3 -17.37 -19.43 -14.53
CA ALA A 3 -16.06 -19.01 -15.04
C ALA A 3 -15.55 -17.70 -14.39
N GLY A 4 -16.47 -16.91 -13.82
CA GLY A 4 -16.17 -15.70 -13.06
C GLY A 4 -15.27 -15.93 -11.84
N LEU A 5 -15.46 -17.03 -11.10
CA LEU A 5 -14.61 -17.36 -9.94
C LEU A 5 -13.16 -17.64 -10.37
N LEU A 6 -12.96 -18.34 -11.49
CA LEU A 6 -11.63 -18.61 -12.04
C LEU A 6 -10.95 -17.33 -12.53
N LEU A 7 -11.69 -16.46 -13.23
CA LEU A 7 -11.18 -15.14 -13.60
C LEU A 7 -10.72 -14.37 -12.36
N ASN A 8 -11.55 -14.36 -11.31
CA ASN A 8 -11.23 -13.66 -10.08
C ASN A 8 -9.99 -14.27 -9.37
N ALA A 9 -9.88 -15.61 -9.36
CA ALA A 9 -8.69 -16.30 -8.89
C ALA A 9 -7.43 -15.88 -9.67
N THR A 10 -7.50 -15.77 -11.00
CA THR A 10 -6.35 -15.33 -11.81
C THR A 10 -5.93 -13.89 -11.52
N ILE A 11 -6.90 -12.99 -11.28
CA ILE A 11 -6.62 -11.60 -10.90
C ILE A 11 -5.93 -11.55 -9.53
N CYS A 12 -6.46 -12.25 -8.53
CA CYS A 12 -5.83 -12.33 -7.21
C CYS A 12 -4.41 -12.92 -7.29
N PHE A 13 -4.22 -13.95 -8.12
CA PHE A 13 -2.90 -14.55 -8.32
C PHE A 13 -1.92 -13.57 -8.97
N ALA A 14 -2.37 -12.79 -9.95
CA ALA A 14 -1.56 -11.75 -10.57
C ALA A 14 -1.18 -10.65 -9.56
N ILE A 15 -2.10 -10.25 -8.67
CA ILE A 15 -1.81 -9.30 -7.58
C ILE A 15 -0.74 -9.89 -6.65
N THR A 16 -0.88 -11.14 -6.24
CA THR A 16 0.08 -11.84 -5.38
C THR A 16 1.48 -11.85 -6.01
N LEU A 17 1.61 -12.33 -7.24
CA LEU A 17 2.89 -12.39 -7.93
C LEU A 17 3.51 -11.00 -8.12
N SER A 18 2.72 -10.03 -8.56
CA SER A 18 3.20 -8.65 -8.78
C SER A 18 3.68 -8.01 -7.49
N SER A 19 2.94 -8.22 -6.38
CA SER A 19 3.27 -7.62 -5.08
C SER A 19 4.54 -8.25 -4.49
N PHE A 20 4.69 -9.57 -4.55
CA PHE A 20 5.91 -10.23 -4.10
C PHE A 20 7.12 -9.94 -5.00
N ALA A 21 6.93 -9.91 -6.32
CA ALA A 21 7.98 -9.51 -7.25
C ALA A 21 8.44 -8.09 -6.95
N PHE A 22 7.51 -7.16 -6.70
CA PHE A 22 7.85 -5.79 -6.35
C PHE A 22 8.60 -5.71 -5.01
N ALA A 23 8.12 -6.39 -3.97
CA ALA A 23 8.80 -6.47 -2.68
C ALA A 23 10.22 -7.04 -2.81
N TRP A 24 10.41 -8.09 -3.62
CA TRP A 24 11.69 -8.70 -3.90
C TRP A 24 12.67 -7.75 -4.60
N VAL A 25 12.20 -7.04 -5.64
CA VAL A 25 13.05 -6.08 -6.36
C VAL A 25 13.45 -4.91 -5.45
N LEU A 26 12.53 -4.42 -4.61
CA LEU A 26 12.84 -3.40 -3.61
C LEU A 26 13.91 -3.88 -2.61
N ALA A 27 13.75 -5.08 -2.06
CA ALA A 27 14.72 -5.66 -1.13
C ALA A 27 16.11 -5.83 -1.77
N ARG A 28 16.17 -6.27 -3.04
CA ARG A 28 17.43 -6.42 -3.77
C ARG A 28 18.14 -5.08 -4.02
N SER A 29 17.39 -3.98 -4.13
CA SER A 29 17.95 -2.63 -4.32
C SER A 29 18.50 -1.99 -3.04
N GLU A 30 18.48 -2.69 -1.89
CA GLU A 30 18.95 -2.14 -0.60
C GLU A 30 20.38 -1.61 -0.64
N HIS A 31 21.28 -2.27 -1.37
CA HIS A 31 22.68 -1.86 -1.49
C HIS A 31 22.87 -0.52 -2.23
N GLU A 32 21.89 -0.12 -3.02
CA GLU A 32 21.92 1.14 -3.78
C GLU A 32 21.39 2.32 -2.94
N HIS A 33 20.83 2.04 -1.76
CA HIS A 33 20.18 3.02 -0.89
C HIS A 33 21.05 3.40 0.32
N SER A 34 21.06 4.69 0.66
CA SER A 34 21.79 5.21 1.83
C SER A 34 21.19 4.68 3.14
N ASP A 35 22.00 4.57 4.20
CA ASP A 35 21.56 4.08 5.51
C ASP A 35 20.39 4.87 6.11
N LYS A 36 20.27 6.16 5.77
CA LYS A 36 19.14 7.03 6.14
C LYS A 36 17.84 6.64 5.43
N SER A 37 17.89 6.04 4.24
CA SER A 37 16.71 5.69 3.44
C SER A 37 16.22 4.25 3.64
N LYS A 38 17.07 3.37 4.17
CA LYS A 38 16.78 1.94 4.41
C LYS A 38 15.51 1.69 5.25
N PRO A 39 15.22 2.43 6.34
CA PRO A 39 14.01 2.18 7.12
C PRO A 39 12.72 2.36 6.32
N ALA A 40 12.66 3.38 5.46
CA ALA A 40 11.52 3.63 4.58
C ALA A 40 11.39 2.54 3.51
N LEU A 41 12.51 2.10 2.93
CA LEU A 41 12.55 1.02 1.95
C LEU A 41 11.99 -0.28 2.54
N TRP A 42 12.46 -0.67 3.73
CA TRP A 42 11.98 -1.87 4.42
C TRP A 42 10.49 -1.79 4.77
N ALA A 43 9.98 -0.62 5.12
CA ALA A 43 8.54 -0.43 5.31
C ALA A 43 7.75 -0.72 4.02
N LEU A 44 8.23 -0.23 2.87
CA LEU A 44 7.62 -0.55 1.57
C LEU A 44 7.71 -2.04 1.23
N VAL A 45 8.85 -2.70 1.48
CA VAL A 45 9.01 -4.15 1.29
C VAL A 45 7.97 -4.93 2.11
N ILE A 46 7.78 -4.56 3.39
CA ILE A 46 6.79 -5.19 4.28
C ILE A 46 5.38 -4.91 3.77
N LEU A 47 5.06 -3.68 3.37
CA LEU A 47 3.75 -3.29 2.82
C LEU A 47 3.36 -4.20 1.65
N TRP A 48 4.21 -4.30 0.62
CA TRP A 48 3.91 -5.12 -0.57
C TRP A 48 3.89 -6.61 -0.28
N SER A 49 4.70 -7.06 0.68
CA SER A 49 4.63 -8.45 1.16
C SER A 49 3.29 -8.75 1.82
N LEU A 50 2.75 -7.83 2.63
CA LEU A 50 1.43 -7.99 3.27
C LEU A 50 0.28 -7.95 2.24
N VAL A 51 0.38 -7.11 1.21
CA VAL A 51 -0.56 -7.13 0.08
C VAL A 51 -0.53 -8.50 -0.60
N GLY A 52 0.66 -9.02 -0.93
CA GLY A 52 0.82 -10.34 -1.51
C GLY A 52 0.27 -11.47 -0.65
N LEU A 53 0.55 -11.43 0.67
CA LEU A 53 0.05 -12.38 1.66
C LEU A 53 -1.45 -12.29 1.89
N THR A 54 -2.08 -11.16 1.60
CA THR A 54 -3.54 -11.01 1.65
C THR A 54 -4.20 -11.67 0.43
N TYR A 55 -3.64 -11.43 -0.76
CA TYR A 55 -4.21 -11.95 -2.01
C TYR A 55 -3.88 -13.41 -2.30
N LEU A 56 -2.83 -13.97 -1.69
CA LEU A 56 -2.49 -15.39 -1.88
C LEU A 56 -3.57 -16.32 -1.30
N PRO A 57 -3.99 -16.21 -0.03
CA PRO A 57 -5.13 -16.96 0.49
C PRO A 57 -6.41 -16.61 -0.26
N THR A 58 -6.61 -15.35 -0.67
CA THR A 58 -7.78 -14.93 -1.46
C THR A 58 -7.85 -15.64 -2.82
N THR A 59 -6.71 -15.94 -3.44
CA THR A 59 -6.64 -16.77 -4.66
C THR A 59 -7.13 -18.19 -4.38
N ILE A 60 -6.59 -18.82 -3.33
CA ILE A 60 -6.96 -20.18 -2.94
C ILE A 60 -8.45 -20.22 -2.57
N ARG A 61 -8.96 -19.16 -1.94
CA ARG A 61 -10.36 -18.96 -1.58
C ARG A 61 -11.29 -19.01 -2.79
N MET A 62 -10.96 -18.31 -3.88
CA MET A 62 -11.74 -18.35 -5.12
C MET A 62 -11.71 -19.74 -5.78
N ILE A 63 -10.57 -20.43 -5.73
CA ILE A 63 -10.46 -21.80 -6.23
C ILE A 63 -11.30 -22.77 -5.38
N ALA A 64 -11.26 -22.62 -4.05
CA ALA A 64 -12.05 -23.40 -3.11
C ALA A 64 -13.56 -23.21 -3.34
N ALA A 65 -14.00 -21.96 -3.54
CA ALA A 65 -15.38 -21.64 -3.91
C ALA A 65 -15.77 -22.28 -5.25
N TYR A 66 -14.87 -22.29 -6.24
CA TYR A 66 -15.10 -22.95 -7.53
C TYR A 66 -15.23 -24.48 -7.40
N MET A 67 -14.46 -25.09 -6.49
CA MET A 67 -14.48 -26.53 -6.20
C MET A 67 -15.57 -26.96 -5.21
N ASP A 68 -16.43 -26.04 -4.79
CA ASP A 68 -17.48 -26.27 -3.78
C ASP A 68 -16.92 -26.81 -2.44
N MET A 69 -15.78 -26.23 -2.01
CA MET A 69 -15.09 -26.56 -0.75
C MET A 69 -15.23 -25.42 0.27
N PRO A 70 -16.42 -25.25 0.90
CA PRO A 70 -16.71 -24.10 1.76
C PRO A 70 -15.82 -24.01 3.01
N ILE A 71 -15.36 -25.15 3.54
CA ILE A 71 -14.44 -25.19 4.69
C ILE A 71 -13.09 -24.55 4.32
N LEU A 72 -12.56 -24.87 3.14
CA LEU A 72 -11.28 -24.32 2.68
C LEU A 72 -11.42 -22.82 2.35
N ASP A 73 -12.54 -22.41 1.75
CA ASP A 73 -12.86 -21.00 1.51
C ASP A 73 -12.85 -20.20 2.83
N PHE A 74 -13.57 -20.69 3.85
CA PHE A 74 -13.60 -20.08 5.18
C PHE A 74 -12.22 -20.01 5.84
N MET A 75 -11.43 -21.09 5.79
CA MET A 75 -10.06 -21.08 6.35
C MET A 75 -9.16 -20.06 5.66
N MET A 76 -9.23 -19.97 4.34
CA MET A 76 -8.44 -19.03 3.55
C MET A 76 -8.88 -17.58 3.75
N TYR A 77 -10.18 -17.34 3.98
CA TYR A 77 -10.69 -16.03 4.36
C TYR A 77 -10.08 -15.56 5.69
N ASN A 78 -10.13 -16.39 6.73
CA ASN A 78 -9.52 -16.06 8.02
C ASN A 78 -8.00 -15.84 7.90
N LEU A 79 -7.33 -16.62 7.05
CA LEU A 79 -5.90 -16.43 6.78
C LEU A 79 -5.60 -15.11 6.05
N ALA A 80 -6.45 -14.68 5.11
CA ALA A 80 -6.29 -13.41 4.38
C ALA A 80 -6.50 -12.17 5.27
N ILE A 81 -7.41 -12.25 6.24
CA ILE A 81 -7.73 -11.13 7.14
C ILE A 81 -6.54 -10.72 8.01
N ILE A 82 -5.69 -11.67 8.39
CA ILE A 82 -4.53 -11.40 9.26
C ILE A 82 -3.58 -10.39 8.59
N PRO A 83 -2.94 -10.66 7.44
CA PRO A 83 -2.07 -9.69 6.80
C PRO A 83 -2.82 -8.41 6.43
N PHE A 84 -4.09 -8.50 5.99
CA PHE A 84 -4.93 -7.35 5.70
C PHE A 84 -5.07 -6.38 6.89
N SER A 85 -5.21 -6.90 8.11
CA SER A 85 -5.31 -6.07 9.33
C SER A 85 -4.03 -5.30 9.66
N PHE A 86 -2.89 -5.72 9.10
CA PHE A 86 -1.59 -5.12 9.36
C PHE A 86 -1.02 -4.33 8.19
N VAL A 87 -1.66 -4.30 7.01
CA VAL A 87 -1.20 -3.51 5.83
C VAL A 87 -0.96 -2.04 6.18
N THR A 88 -1.80 -1.49 7.06
CA THR A 88 -1.71 -0.11 7.54
C THR A 88 -0.42 0.18 8.32
N VAL A 89 0.14 -0.80 9.03
CA VAL A 89 1.29 -0.59 9.93
C VAL A 89 2.54 -0.09 9.19
N PRO A 90 3.05 -0.79 8.16
CA PRO A 90 4.19 -0.29 7.39
C PRO A 90 3.88 1.01 6.64
N LEU A 91 2.62 1.23 6.24
CA LEU A 91 2.20 2.48 5.59
C LEU A 91 2.37 3.68 6.53
N VAL A 92 1.84 3.59 7.75
CA VAL A 92 1.95 4.64 8.76
C VAL A 92 3.41 4.85 9.14
N PHE A 93 4.17 3.77 9.33
CA PHE A 93 5.61 3.87 9.61
C PHE A 93 6.32 4.66 8.49
N PHE A 94 6.06 4.31 7.23
CA PHE A 94 6.66 4.97 6.07
C PHE A 94 6.33 6.47 6.06
N ILE A 95 5.05 6.84 6.20
CA ILE A 95 4.63 8.25 6.16
C ILE A 95 5.22 9.04 7.33
N MET A 96 5.17 8.51 8.55
CA MET A 96 5.77 9.17 9.72
C MET A 96 7.27 9.34 9.57
N TYR A 97 7.94 8.34 9.00
CA TYR A 97 9.38 8.42 8.77
C TYR A 97 9.73 9.47 7.73
N VAL A 98 8.92 9.64 6.69
CA VAL A 98 9.09 10.70 5.69
C VAL A 98 8.86 12.09 6.30
N ILE A 99 7.88 12.25 7.19
CA ILE A 99 7.56 13.55 7.80
C ILE A 99 8.58 13.94 8.89
N VAL A 100 8.94 13.01 9.76
CA VAL A 100 9.71 13.29 10.98
C VAL A 100 11.21 12.99 10.78
N GLY A 101 11.57 12.06 9.89
CA GLY A 101 12.95 11.61 9.71
C GLY A 101 13.49 10.69 10.80
N GLU A 102 12.73 10.45 11.88
CA GLU A 102 13.17 9.65 13.02
C GLU A 102 12.53 8.26 13.08
N LYS A 103 13.37 7.22 13.12
CA LYS A 103 12.95 5.81 13.18
C LYS A 103 12.15 5.47 14.43
N ARG A 104 12.53 6.03 15.59
CA ARG A 104 11.91 5.72 16.88
C ARG A 104 10.47 6.23 16.95
N ILE A 105 10.25 7.49 16.59
CA ILE A 105 8.91 8.10 16.56
C ILE A 105 8.01 7.33 15.61
N SER A 106 8.50 7.04 14.40
CA SER A 106 7.78 6.27 13.39
C SER A 106 7.39 4.87 13.91
N ALA A 107 8.30 4.21 14.63
CA ALA A 107 8.03 2.91 15.25
C ALA A 107 6.93 3.01 16.32
N TYR A 108 7.00 3.98 17.23
CA TYR A 108 5.97 4.17 18.26
C TYR A 108 4.60 4.48 17.67
N THR A 109 4.52 5.35 16.66
CA THR A 109 3.25 5.63 15.98
C THR A 109 2.72 4.38 15.29
N SER A 110 3.55 3.62 14.56
CA SER A 110 3.12 2.38 13.91
C SER A 110 2.68 1.29 14.89
N MET A 111 3.24 1.26 16.10
CA MET A 111 2.85 0.33 17.16
C MET A 111 1.39 0.56 17.61
N LEU A 112 0.89 1.80 17.58
CA LEU A 112 -0.54 2.06 17.84
C LEU A 112 -1.43 1.38 16.80
N PHE A 113 -1.00 1.34 15.54
CA PHE A 113 -1.75 0.65 14.47
C PHE A 113 -1.66 -0.86 14.58
N VAL A 114 -0.58 -1.42 15.15
CA VAL A 114 -0.54 -2.84 15.53
C VAL A 114 -1.62 -3.13 16.58
N LEU A 115 -1.81 -2.27 17.57
CA LEU A 115 -2.87 -2.45 18.58
C LEU A 115 -4.27 -2.37 17.97
N PHE A 116 -4.51 -1.46 17.03
CA PHE A 116 -5.76 -1.42 16.28
C PHE A 116 -5.97 -2.69 15.44
N GLY A 117 -4.93 -3.19 14.76
CA GLY A 117 -4.97 -4.44 14.00
C GLY A 117 -5.31 -5.65 14.85
N VAL A 118 -4.64 -5.81 16.00
CA VAL A 118 -4.93 -6.88 16.96
C VAL A 118 -6.34 -6.74 17.51
N SER A 119 -6.77 -5.53 17.88
CA SER A 119 -8.12 -5.28 18.40
C SER A 119 -9.17 -5.66 17.36
N TYR A 120 -8.98 -5.26 16.09
CA TYR A 120 -9.84 -5.65 14.97
C TYR A 120 -9.95 -7.18 14.86
N LEU A 121 -8.83 -7.90 14.86
CA LEU A 121 -8.83 -9.37 14.79
C LEU A 121 -9.56 -10.02 15.97
N VAL A 122 -9.36 -9.52 17.20
CA VAL A 122 -10.05 -10.03 18.39
C VAL A 122 -11.56 -9.85 18.27
N PHE A 123 -12.04 -8.68 17.87
CA PHE A 123 -13.48 -8.44 17.69
C PHE A 123 -14.07 -9.21 16.51
N LEU A 124 -13.30 -9.42 15.44
CA LEU A 124 -13.72 -10.21 14.29
C LEU A 124 -13.89 -11.69 14.67
N TYR A 125 -12.89 -12.29 15.35
CA TYR A 125 -12.96 -13.71 15.72
C TYR A 125 -13.92 -14.01 16.87
N THR A 126 -14.18 -13.06 17.76
CA THR A 126 -15.14 -13.27 18.88
C THR A 126 -16.60 -13.19 18.45
N LYS A 127 -16.92 -12.38 17.44
CA LYS A 127 -18.29 -12.20 16.93
C LYS A 127 -18.58 -13.01 15.67
N GLY A 128 -17.52 -13.53 15.04
CA GLY A 128 -17.60 -14.41 13.88
C GLY A 128 -17.86 -13.66 12.58
N VAL A 129 -17.73 -14.41 11.49
CA VAL A 129 -18.06 -13.97 10.13
C VAL A 129 -19.07 -14.94 9.54
N ILE A 130 -20.07 -14.42 8.85
CA ILE A 130 -21.14 -15.19 8.21
C ILE A 130 -20.76 -15.40 6.73
N GLY A 131 -20.86 -16.64 6.24
CA GLY A 131 -20.47 -17.04 4.88
C GLY A 131 -19.72 -18.39 4.87
N PRO A 132 -19.18 -18.84 3.73
CA PRO A 132 -19.17 -18.15 2.43
C PRO A 132 -20.51 -18.23 1.69
N GLU A 133 -20.95 -17.11 1.12
CA GLU A 133 -21.99 -17.09 0.08
C GLU A 133 -21.33 -17.00 -1.29
N VAL A 134 -21.34 -18.11 -2.04
CA VAL A 134 -20.73 -18.19 -3.37
C VAL A 134 -21.67 -17.56 -4.41
N SER A 135 -21.15 -16.59 -5.13
CA SER A 135 -21.83 -15.83 -6.18
C SER A 135 -21.21 -16.09 -7.56
N THR A 136 -21.48 -15.24 -8.55
CA THR A 136 -21.04 -15.49 -9.93
C THR A 136 -19.55 -15.20 -10.09
N PHE A 137 -19.06 -14.11 -9.51
CA PHE A 137 -17.66 -13.70 -9.62
C PHE A 137 -16.89 -13.84 -8.31
N SER A 138 -17.56 -13.99 -7.16
CA SER A 138 -16.86 -14.02 -5.87
C SER A 138 -17.49 -14.94 -4.82
N SER A 139 -16.81 -15.09 -3.69
CA SER A 139 -17.36 -15.65 -2.46
C SER A 139 -17.42 -14.53 -1.42
N ILE A 140 -18.61 -14.28 -0.88
CA ILE A 140 -18.94 -13.12 -0.05
C ILE A 140 -18.96 -13.54 1.41
N PHE A 141 -18.41 -12.67 2.26
CA PHE A 141 -18.39 -12.81 3.70
C PHE A 141 -18.96 -11.56 4.35
N MET A 142 -19.80 -11.75 5.36
CA MET A 142 -20.41 -10.67 6.13
C MET A 142 -19.82 -10.66 7.54
N ILE A 143 -19.21 -9.54 7.93
CA ILE A 143 -18.63 -9.36 9.27
C ILE A 143 -19.77 -9.05 10.24
N ASN A 144 -19.99 -9.93 11.23
CA ASN A 144 -21.10 -9.83 12.19
C ASN A 144 -20.78 -8.92 13.39
N SER A 145 -19.93 -7.91 13.21
CA SER A 145 -19.39 -7.08 14.29
C SER A 145 -19.23 -5.65 13.84
N ASP A 146 -20.17 -4.80 14.24
CA ASP A 146 -20.12 -3.35 14.00
C ASP A 146 -18.86 -2.74 14.61
N VAL A 147 -18.43 -3.25 15.78
CA VAL A 147 -17.21 -2.79 16.46
C VAL A 147 -15.97 -3.10 15.63
N ALA A 148 -15.86 -4.30 15.05
CA ALA A 148 -14.72 -4.65 14.20
C ALA A 148 -14.68 -3.76 12.95
N ILE A 149 -15.82 -3.59 12.28
CA ILE A 149 -15.92 -2.72 11.09
C ILE A 149 -15.53 -1.28 11.45
N ASN A 150 -16.01 -0.74 12.57
CA ASN A 150 -15.69 0.61 13.02
C ASN A 150 -14.21 0.79 13.39
N ILE A 151 -13.60 -0.18 14.08
CA ILE A 151 -12.16 -0.15 14.38
C ILE A 151 -11.36 -0.13 13.08
N TYR A 152 -11.74 -0.95 12.10
CA TYR A 152 -11.04 -0.97 10.83
C TYR A 152 -11.23 0.34 10.06
N LEU A 153 -12.47 0.79 9.86
CA LEU A 153 -12.76 2.00 9.09
C LEU A 153 -12.15 3.24 9.74
N MET A 154 -12.38 3.47 11.03
CA MET A 154 -11.93 4.70 11.69
C MET A 154 -10.43 4.64 12.02
N GLY A 155 -9.98 3.54 12.60
CA GLY A 155 -8.61 3.41 13.10
C GLY A 155 -7.63 3.03 12.00
N LEU A 156 -7.92 1.95 11.28
CA LEU A 156 -6.98 1.38 10.31
C LEU A 156 -7.08 1.98 8.92
N PHE A 157 -8.17 2.67 8.55
CA PHE A 157 -8.38 3.17 7.19
C PHE A 157 -8.43 4.71 7.07
N VAL A 158 -9.29 5.39 7.83
CA VAL A 158 -9.48 6.85 7.74
C VAL A 158 -8.22 7.61 8.15
N ILE A 159 -7.55 7.19 9.22
CA ILE A 159 -6.33 7.88 9.68
C ILE A 159 -5.20 7.78 8.62
N PRO A 160 -4.84 6.59 8.10
CA PRO A 160 -3.77 6.50 7.09
C PRO A 160 -4.11 7.19 5.78
N THR A 161 -5.37 7.13 5.32
CA THR A 161 -5.79 7.87 4.11
C THR A 161 -5.67 9.38 4.33
N ALA A 162 -6.08 9.90 5.48
CA ALA A 162 -5.85 11.30 5.84
C ALA A 162 -4.34 11.65 5.87
N MET A 163 -3.49 10.74 6.36
CA MET A 163 -2.03 10.92 6.35
C MET A 163 -1.45 10.94 4.93
N ILE A 164 -1.91 10.06 4.03
CA ILE A 164 -1.53 10.07 2.61
C ILE A 164 -1.93 11.41 1.97
N ILE A 165 -3.18 11.83 2.16
CA ILE A 165 -3.69 13.10 1.60
C ILE A 165 -2.90 14.28 2.16
N GLY A 166 -2.60 14.28 3.47
CA GLY A 166 -1.77 15.28 4.12
C GLY A 166 -0.36 15.35 3.51
N LEU A 167 0.28 14.20 3.29
CA LEU A 167 1.60 14.15 2.65
C LEU A 167 1.56 14.64 1.20
N LEU A 168 0.55 14.23 0.41
CA LEU A 168 0.36 14.72 -0.95
C LEU A 168 0.16 16.23 -0.99
N PHE A 169 -0.62 16.77 -0.04
CA PHE A 169 -0.84 18.20 0.09
C PHE A 169 0.45 18.95 0.45
N LEU A 170 1.25 18.44 1.38
CA LEU A 170 2.55 19.02 1.72
C LEU A 170 3.51 19.01 0.51
N ILE A 171 3.60 17.89 -0.22
CA ILE A 171 4.40 17.79 -1.46
C ILE A 171 3.91 18.79 -2.51
N PHE A 172 2.59 19.02 -2.59
CA PHE A 172 2.01 20.01 -3.49
C PHE A 172 2.41 21.45 -3.10
N LEU A 173 2.38 21.74 -1.81
CA LEU A 173 2.64 23.08 -1.27
C LEU A 173 4.13 23.46 -1.33
N GLN A 174 5.03 22.50 -1.12
CA GLN A 174 6.49 22.70 -1.03
C GLN A 174 7.19 23.09 -2.36
N ARG A 175 6.46 23.31 -3.47
CA ARG A 175 7.00 23.70 -4.79
C ARG A 175 8.26 22.91 -5.22
N MET A 176 8.28 21.60 -4.96
CA MET A 176 9.39 20.74 -5.36
C MET A 176 9.58 20.71 -6.90
N PRO A 177 10.83 20.55 -7.38
CA PRO A 177 11.07 20.38 -8.81
C PRO A 177 10.28 19.17 -9.35
N LYS A 178 9.70 19.32 -10.55
CA LYS A 178 8.72 18.38 -11.15
C LYS A 178 9.17 16.90 -11.09
N ARG A 179 10.48 16.65 -11.19
CA ARG A 179 11.09 15.31 -11.14
C ARG A 179 10.99 14.67 -9.75
N LEU A 180 11.26 15.42 -8.68
CA LEU A 180 11.14 14.93 -7.29
C LEU A 180 9.68 14.69 -6.91
N ARG A 181 8.81 15.64 -7.30
CA ARG A 181 7.36 15.51 -7.08
C ARG A 181 6.77 14.26 -7.74
N TYR A 182 7.20 13.92 -8.95
CA TYR A 182 6.77 12.70 -9.63
C TYR A 182 7.26 11.42 -8.92
N ARG A 183 8.51 11.43 -8.45
CA ARG A 183 9.17 10.26 -7.83
C ARG A 183 8.61 9.92 -6.45
N THR A 184 8.07 10.88 -5.70
CA THR A 184 7.47 10.64 -4.36
C THR A 184 5.95 10.59 -4.39
N ALA A 185 5.27 11.44 -5.16
CA ALA A 185 3.81 11.47 -5.17
C ALA A 185 3.20 10.28 -5.92
N LEU A 186 3.82 9.81 -7.02
CA LEU A 186 3.22 8.73 -7.83
C LEU A 186 3.21 7.38 -7.09
N PRO A 187 4.29 6.96 -6.40
CA PRO A 187 4.23 5.79 -5.53
C PRO A 187 3.19 5.93 -4.42
N LEU A 188 3.07 7.12 -3.81
CA LEU A 188 2.12 7.35 -2.73
C LEU A 188 0.66 7.27 -3.21
N VAL A 189 0.37 7.83 -4.39
CA VAL A 189 -0.93 7.69 -5.05
C VAL A 189 -1.24 6.23 -5.37
N ALA A 190 -0.26 5.48 -5.88
CA ALA A 190 -0.45 4.06 -6.16
C ALA A 190 -0.72 3.24 -4.90
N ILE A 191 -0.01 3.55 -3.81
CA ILE A 191 -0.24 2.93 -2.49
C ILE A 191 -1.64 3.25 -1.96
N SER A 192 -2.07 4.51 -2.04
CA SER A 192 -3.45 4.91 -1.68
C SER A 192 -4.48 4.13 -2.46
N PHE A 193 -4.27 4.01 -3.78
CA PHE A 193 -5.18 3.31 -4.67
C PHE A 193 -5.31 1.83 -4.29
N VAL A 194 -4.19 1.14 -4.07
CA VAL A 194 -4.20 -0.25 -3.60
C VAL A 194 -4.91 -0.35 -2.25
N PHE A 195 -4.61 0.54 -1.32
CA PHE A 195 -5.15 0.52 0.02
C PHE A 195 -6.69 0.71 0.05
N ASP A 196 -7.20 1.67 -0.71
CA ASP A 196 -8.63 1.99 -0.80
C ASP A 196 -9.44 0.85 -1.43
N PHE A 197 -8.93 0.25 -2.50
CA PHE A 197 -9.62 -0.85 -3.16
C PHE A 197 -9.45 -2.19 -2.43
N MET A 198 -8.38 -2.37 -1.63
CA MET A 198 -8.27 -3.50 -0.72
C MET A 198 -9.35 -3.47 0.37
N LEU A 199 -9.61 -2.31 0.96
CA LEU A 199 -10.73 -2.14 1.89
C LEU A 199 -12.05 -2.51 1.21
N THR A 200 -12.27 -1.96 0.03
CA THR A 200 -13.51 -2.16 -0.73
C THR A 200 -13.74 -3.65 -1.01
N ASP A 201 -12.71 -4.38 -1.46
CA ASP A 201 -12.77 -5.82 -1.71
C ASP A 201 -13.15 -6.63 -0.45
N MET A 202 -12.58 -6.27 0.70
CA MET A 202 -12.78 -7.04 1.95
C MET A 202 -14.11 -6.80 2.66
N ILE A 203 -14.74 -5.63 2.45
CA ILE A 203 -15.97 -5.24 3.18
C ILE A 203 -17.23 -5.31 2.31
N THR A 204 -17.11 -5.17 0.99
CA THR A 204 -18.29 -5.12 0.13
C THR A 204 -19.06 -6.44 0.10
N LEU A 205 -20.39 -6.32 0.06
CA LEU A 205 -21.33 -7.42 -0.11
C LEU A 205 -21.84 -7.54 -1.56
N VAL A 206 -21.30 -6.73 -2.48
CA VAL A 206 -21.70 -6.72 -3.89
C VAL A 206 -20.64 -7.42 -4.75
N ASP A 207 -21.05 -8.51 -5.40
CA ASP A 207 -20.18 -9.37 -6.24
C ASP A 207 -19.37 -8.58 -7.29
N ALA A 208 -20.08 -7.78 -8.11
CA ALA A 208 -19.44 -6.95 -9.14
C ALA A 208 -18.44 -5.93 -8.57
N MET A 209 -18.70 -5.44 -7.34
CA MET A 209 -17.80 -4.48 -6.69
C MET A 209 -16.53 -5.16 -6.17
N GLN A 210 -16.58 -6.42 -5.73
CA GLN A 210 -15.36 -7.19 -5.38
C GLN A 210 -14.47 -7.40 -6.60
N LEU A 211 -15.06 -7.81 -7.73
CA LEU A 211 -14.29 -7.98 -8.97
C LEU A 211 -13.65 -6.67 -9.41
N ALA A 212 -14.43 -5.58 -9.45
CA ALA A 212 -13.92 -4.26 -9.81
C ALA A 212 -12.80 -3.80 -8.87
N ALA A 213 -12.98 -3.96 -7.55
CA ALA A 213 -11.97 -3.60 -6.55
C ALA A 213 -10.66 -4.35 -6.80
N ARG A 214 -10.70 -5.66 -7.08
CA ARG A 214 -9.49 -6.45 -7.37
C ARG A 214 -8.80 -6.03 -8.66
N ILE A 215 -9.55 -5.66 -9.70
CA ILE A 215 -8.97 -5.08 -10.91
C ILE A 215 -8.24 -3.78 -10.57
N PHE A 216 -8.84 -2.91 -9.75
CA PHE A 216 -8.20 -1.67 -9.34
C PHE A 216 -6.99 -1.89 -8.44
N VAL A 217 -7.00 -2.90 -7.57
CA VAL A 217 -5.81 -3.30 -6.80
C VAL A 217 -4.69 -3.76 -7.74
N LEU A 218 -5.00 -4.56 -8.77
CA LEU A 218 -4.01 -4.97 -9.77
C LEU A 218 -3.45 -3.77 -10.55
N ILE A 219 -4.30 -2.82 -10.95
CA ILE A 219 -3.85 -1.58 -11.61
C ILE A 219 -2.94 -0.79 -10.67
N GLY A 220 -3.31 -0.66 -9.39
CA GLY A 220 -2.53 0.04 -8.38
C GLY A 220 -1.17 -0.61 -8.12
N THR A 221 -1.08 -1.93 -8.06
CA THR A 221 0.20 -2.63 -7.89
C THR A 221 1.11 -2.45 -9.10
N VAL A 222 0.57 -2.52 -10.31
CA VAL A 222 1.32 -2.23 -11.55
C VAL A 222 1.75 -0.77 -11.60
N GLN A 223 0.87 0.17 -11.22
CA GLN A 223 1.19 1.59 -11.15
C GLN A 223 2.32 1.85 -10.14
N ALA A 224 2.31 1.19 -8.98
CA ALA A 224 3.38 1.32 -7.99
C ALA A 224 4.72 0.82 -8.52
N PHE A 225 4.71 -0.31 -9.24
CA PHE A 225 5.90 -0.82 -9.91
C PHE A 225 6.45 0.18 -10.94
N LEU A 226 5.60 0.75 -11.79
CA LEU A 226 5.99 1.76 -12.78
C LEU A 226 6.42 3.09 -12.15
N ALA A 227 5.88 3.44 -10.98
CA ALA A 227 6.28 4.61 -10.23
C ALA A 227 7.72 4.51 -9.74
N TYR A 228 8.09 3.31 -9.27
CA TYR A 228 9.40 3.04 -8.71
C TYR A 228 10.44 2.70 -9.79
N PHE A 229 10.01 2.01 -10.84
CA PHE A 229 10.82 1.65 -12.01
C PHE A 229 10.22 2.25 -13.29
N PRO A 230 10.35 3.58 -13.50
CA PRO A 230 9.77 4.24 -14.67
C PRO A 230 10.37 3.70 -15.97
N PRO A 231 9.58 3.42 -17.02
CA PRO A 231 10.09 2.93 -18.30
C PRO A 231 10.92 4.00 -19.02
N LEU A 232 11.83 3.57 -19.91
CA LEU A 232 12.80 4.44 -20.61
C LEU A 232 12.16 5.65 -21.29
N THR A 233 10.97 5.48 -21.90
CA THR A 233 10.22 6.56 -22.55
C THR A 233 9.78 7.67 -21.58
N LEU A 234 9.48 7.30 -20.34
CA LEU A 234 9.13 8.22 -19.26
C LEU A 234 10.37 8.86 -18.64
N GLN A 235 11.47 8.12 -18.54
CA GLN A 235 12.77 8.63 -18.13
C GLN A 235 13.28 9.71 -19.11
N GLU A 236 13.16 9.47 -20.42
CA GLU A 236 13.56 10.40 -21.47
C GLU A 236 12.72 11.68 -21.47
N LYS A 237 11.38 11.57 -21.37
CA LYS A 237 10.48 12.74 -21.28
C LYS A 237 10.68 13.57 -20.02
N LEU A 238 11.11 12.96 -18.92
CA LEU A 238 11.36 13.63 -17.64
C LEU A 238 12.82 14.08 -17.48
N GLY A 239 13.69 13.89 -18.48
CA GLY A 239 15.10 14.28 -18.42
C GLY A 239 15.92 13.52 -17.38
N ILE A 240 15.52 12.30 -17.02
CA ILE A 240 16.14 11.47 -15.99
C ILE A 240 17.31 10.70 -16.63
N LYS A 241 18.51 11.32 -16.69
CA LYS A 241 19.76 10.57 -16.96
C LYS A 241 20.02 9.60 -15.80
N ARG A 242 20.45 8.38 -16.13
CA ARG A 242 20.69 7.25 -15.21
C ARG A 242 21.54 7.62 -13.97
N TYR A 243 21.20 7.00 -12.82
CA TYR A 243 21.90 6.93 -11.50
C TYR A 243 21.82 8.17 -10.58
N PRO A 244 21.93 8.09 -9.22
CA PRO A 244 21.90 6.98 -8.24
C PRO A 244 20.61 6.99 -7.35
N TYR A 245 20.43 5.98 -6.48
CA TYR A 245 19.24 5.79 -5.61
C TYR A 245 19.26 6.65 -4.33
N GLU A 246 19.54 7.95 -4.46
CA GLU A 246 19.44 8.87 -3.33
C GLU A 246 18.03 9.49 -3.31
N LEU A 247 17.23 9.05 -2.34
CA LEU A 247 15.92 9.63 -2.01
C LEU A 247 16.02 10.60 -0.81
N TYR A 248 17.21 10.78 -0.23
CA TYR A 248 17.43 11.44 1.07
C TYR A 248 18.67 12.34 1.16
N GLU A 249 19.25 12.78 0.05
CA GLU A 249 20.17 13.93 0.06
C GLU A 249 19.46 15.15 -0.50
N GLN A 250 18.59 15.72 0.34
CA GLN A 250 18.58 17.16 0.44
C GLN A 250 18.28 17.45 1.90
N GLU A 251 19.35 17.72 2.65
CA GLU A 251 19.23 18.52 3.86
C GLU A 251 18.35 19.71 3.50
N ILE A 252 17.30 19.89 4.28
CA ILE A 252 16.60 21.16 4.32
C ILE A 252 17.63 22.12 4.95
N ASP A 253 18.55 22.62 4.13
CA ASP A 253 19.38 23.78 4.44
C ASP A 253 18.43 24.98 4.48
N ILE A 254 17.74 25.10 5.61
CA ILE A 254 17.24 26.38 6.10
C ILE A 254 18.51 27.13 6.54
N ASP A 255 18.75 28.28 5.93
CA ASP A 255 19.82 29.25 6.21
C ASP A 255 21.09 29.15 5.34
N LYS A 256 21.01 29.76 4.15
CA LYS A 256 21.90 30.85 3.69
C LYS A 256 21.64 31.17 2.21
N GLU A 257 20.81 32.16 1.96
CA GLU A 257 21.16 33.18 0.97
C GLU A 257 20.95 34.52 1.68
N ILE A 258 22.09 35.06 2.11
CA ILE A 258 22.28 36.42 2.55
C ILE A 258 22.14 37.26 1.27
N ASP A 259 21.13 38.14 1.25
CA ASP A 259 21.06 39.23 0.27
C ASP A 259 22.23 40.19 0.57
N GLU A 260 23.38 39.94 -0.05
CA GLU A 260 24.43 40.93 -0.28
C GLU A 260 24.48 41.18 -1.80
N GLU A 261 23.57 42.04 -2.27
CA GLU A 261 23.79 42.79 -3.51
C GLU A 261 24.86 43.85 -3.21
N GLU A 262 26.14 43.51 -3.39
CA GLU A 262 27.19 44.50 -3.61
C GLU A 262 27.55 44.58 -5.11
N GLU A 263 27.52 45.83 -5.56
CA GLU A 263 27.99 46.37 -6.82
C GLU A 263 29.36 45.82 -7.22
N ASP A 264 29.54 45.50 -8.51
CA ASP A 264 30.48 46.22 -9.38
C ASP A 264 30.61 45.53 -10.74
N ILE A 265 30.31 46.29 -11.80
CA ILE A 265 30.76 46.01 -13.17
C ILE A 265 31.84 47.04 -13.46
N ASP A 266 33.08 46.57 -13.56
CA ASP A 266 34.28 47.34 -13.88
C ASP A 266 34.51 47.46 -15.40
N VAL A 267 35.06 48.62 -15.80
CA VAL A 267 35.63 49.06 -17.10
C VAL A 267 34.68 49.66 -18.15
#